data_AF-A0A495YV33-F1
#
_entry.id   AF-A0A495YV33-F1
#
_cell.length_a   1.000
_cell.length_b   1.000
_cell.length_c   1.000
_cell.angle_alpha   90.00
_cell.angle_beta   90.00
_cell.angle_gamma   90.00
#
_symmetry.space_group_name_H-M   'P 1'
#
loop_
_entity.id
_entity.type
_entity.pdbx_description
1 polymer ?
#
loop_
_entity_poly.entity_id
_entity_poly.type
_entity_poly.pdbx_seq_one_letter_code
_entity_poly.pdbx_strand_id
1 'polypeptide(L)' 'MRWKFAYIMLRSVMSLACCLLVVDVCGQASDITHVAFTSRRTGNSDIYIMDIDGKNIQNLTNHPAADFSPMFSPNGR' A
#
# COMPACT_ATOMS: atom_id res chain seq x y z
N MET A 1 -24.57 -30.56 37.65
CA MET A 1 -23.40 -29.67 37.53
C MET A 1 -22.50 -29.91 36.31
N ARG A 2 -22.75 -30.92 35.44
CA ARG A 2 -21.83 -31.31 34.35
C ARG A 2 -21.88 -30.43 33.08
N TRP A 3 -23.00 -29.74 32.83
CA TRP A 3 -23.24 -29.00 31.58
C TRP A 3 -22.77 -27.54 31.60
N LYS A 4 -22.61 -26.94 32.78
CA LYS A 4 -22.14 -25.55 32.92
C LYS A 4 -20.67 -25.41 32.48
N PHE A 5 -19.84 -26.43 32.73
CA PHE A 5 -18.43 -26.43 32.31
C PHE A 5 -18.27 -26.56 30.80
N ALA A 6 -19.05 -27.44 30.15
CA ALA A 6 -19.02 -27.59 28.69
C ALA A 6 -19.42 -26.28 27.97
N TYR A 7 -20.42 -25.57 28.51
CA TYR A 7 -20.85 -24.28 27.99
C TYR A 7 -19.79 -23.17 28.12
N ILE A 8 -19.08 -23.13 29.25
CA ILE A 8 -17.99 -22.16 29.49
C ILE A 8 -16.81 -22.45 28.55
N MET A 9 -16.44 -23.72 28.38
CA MET A 9 -15.37 -24.12 27.46
C MET A 9 -15.72 -23.79 26.01
N LEU A 10 -16.96 -24.09 25.58
CA LEU A 10 -17.40 -23.81 24.22
C LEU A 10 -17.46 -22.29 23.93
N ARG A 11 -17.89 -21.48 24.91
CA ARG A 11 -17.87 -20.01 24.80
C ARG A 11 -16.46 -19.43 24.73
N SER A 12 -15.53 -19.92 25.54
CA SER A 12 -14.13 -19.46 25.52
C SER A 12 -13.45 -19.78 24.19
N VAL A 13 -13.67 -20.99 23.65
CA VAL A 13 -13.09 -21.40 22.37
C VAL A 13 -13.65 -20.58 21.20
N MET A 14 -14.96 -20.29 21.19
CA MET A 14 -15.56 -19.44 20.16
C MET A 14 -15.09 -17.98 20.24
N SER A 15 -14.86 -17.45 21.44
CA SER A 15 -14.35 -16.08 21.63
C SER A 15 -12.87 -15.94 21.25
N LEU A 16 -12.05 -16.96 21.50
CA LEU A 16 -10.65 -16.99 21.11
C LEU A 16 -10.48 -17.22 19.60
N ALA A 17 -11.32 -18.07 18.99
CA ALA A 17 -11.36 -18.25 17.55
C ALA A 17 -11.78 -16.97 16.81
N CYS A 18 -12.67 -16.16 17.40
CA CYS A 18 -13.05 -14.86 16.87
C CYS A 18 -11.89 -13.85 16.91
N CYS A 19 -11.08 -13.84 17.99
CA CYS A 19 -9.90 -12.96 18.07
C CYS A 19 -8.84 -13.26 17.01
N LEU A 20 -8.70 -14.52 16.59
CA LEU A 20 -7.77 -14.93 15.52
C LEU A 20 -8.25 -14.51 14.11
N LEU A 21 -9.53 -14.24 13.92
CA LEU A 21 -10.07 -13.77 12.62
C LEU A 21 -10.02 -12.24 12.48
N VAL A 22 -9.87 -11.50 13.58
CA VAL A 22 -9.86 -10.02 13.58
C VAL A 22 -8.46 -9.45 13.28
N VAL A 23 -7.39 -10.23 13.45
CA VAL A 23 -6.01 -9.76 13.25
C VAL A 23 -5.62 -9.52 11.79
N ASP A 24 -6.38 -10.00 10.80
CA ASP A 24 -5.99 -9.93 9.40
C ASP A 24 -6.65 -8.80 8.57
N VAL A 25 -7.50 -7.95 9.16
CA VAL A 25 -8.24 -6.93 8.37
C VAL A 25 -7.62 -5.52 8.44
N CYS A 26 -6.71 -5.25 9.39
CA CYS A 26 -6.07 -3.92 9.51
C CYS A 26 -4.92 -3.69 8.49
N GLY A 27 -4.49 -4.73 7.76
CA GLY A 27 -3.25 -4.73 6.98
C GLY A 27 -3.38 -4.61 5.46
N GLN A 28 -4.57 -4.40 4.88
CA GLN A 28 -4.73 -4.31 3.42
C GLN A 28 -5.58 -3.11 2.98
N ALA A 29 -5.14 -1.92 3.36
CA ALA A 29 -5.38 -0.73 2.55
C ALA A 29 -4.06 -0.36 1.88
N SER A 30 -3.68 -1.07 0.81
CA SER A 30 -2.63 -0.59 -0.08
C SER A 30 -3.26 0.46 -0.99
N ASP A 31 -3.51 1.66 -0.46
CA ASP A 31 -3.65 2.82 -1.31
C ASP A 31 -2.30 2.98 -2.02
N ILE A 32 -2.19 2.47 -3.25
CA ILE A 32 -0.95 2.51 -4.03
C ILE A 32 -0.63 3.97 -4.30
N THR A 33 0.17 4.53 -3.39
CA THR A 33 0.59 5.92 -3.44
C THR A 33 1.78 5.97 -4.38
N HIS A 34 1.67 6.77 -5.43
CA HIS A 34 2.75 6.95 -6.38
C HIS A 34 3.57 8.19 -6.00
N VAL A 35 4.87 8.15 -6.26
CA VAL A 35 5.80 9.25 -6.02
C VAL A 35 6.37 9.69 -7.37
N ALA A 36 6.22 10.98 -7.68
CA ALA A 36 6.84 11.59 -8.87
C ALA A 36 8.10 12.35 -8.45
N PHE A 37 9.20 12.13 -9.15
CA PHE A 37 10.48 12.76 -8.88
C PHE A 37 11.28 12.99 -10.16
N THR A 38 12.15 14.00 -10.14
CA THR A 38 13.06 14.29 -11.27
C THR A 38 14.37 13.52 -11.10
N SER A 39 14.87 12.90 -12.17
CA SER A 39 16.15 12.19 -12.15
C SER A 39 16.97 12.43 -13.42
N ARG A 40 18.31 12.41 -13.30
CA ARG A 40 19.26 12.64 -14.42
C ARG A 40 19.97 11.37 -14.89
N ARG A 41 19.34 10.21 -14.69
CA ARG A 41 19.97 8.89 -14.93
C ARG A 41 20.32 8.65 -16.40
N THR A 42 19.61 9.32 -17.30
CA THR A 42 19.68 9.20 -18.77
C THR A 42 20.49 10.34 -19.41
N GLY A 43 21.14 11.19 -18.62
CA GLY A 43 21.95 12.33 -19.10
C GLY A 43 21.20 13.66 -19.13
N ASN A 44 19.87 13.65 -19.14
CA ASN A 44 19.00 14.83 -19.00
C ASN A 44 18.04 14.65 -17.81
N SER A 45 17.50 15.76 -17.30
CA SER A 45 16.49 15.72 -16.23
C SER A 45 15.16 15.24 -16.83
N ASP A 46 14.73 14.04 -16.48
CA ASP A 46 13.42 13.50 -16.83
C ASP A 46 12.56 13.34 -15.57
N ILE A 47 11.24 13.31 -15.75
CA ILE A 47 10.28 12.98 -14.68
C ILE A 47 10.08 11.47 -14.62
N TYR A 48 10.23 10.92 -13.42
CA TYR A 48 9.99 9.52 -13.11
C TYR A 48 8.84 9.39 -12.13
N ILE A 49 8.12 8.27 -12.24
CA ILE A 49 7.11 7.84 -11.28
C ILE A 49 7.48 6.47 -10.72
N MET A 50 7.22 6.24 -9.45
CA MET A 50 7.40 4.95 -8.80
C MET A 50 6.31 4.73 -7.74
N ASP A 51 6.15 3.48 -7.32
CA ASP A 51 5.32 3.14 -6.17
C ASP A 51 5.98 3.60 -4.86
N ILE A 52 5.19 3.80 -3.80
CA ILE A 52 5.71 4.19 -2.48
C ILE A 52 6.67 3.16 -1.87
N ASP A 53 6.62 1.90 -2.31
CA ASP A 53 7.56 0.86 -1.91
C ASP A 53 8.88 0.88 -2.72
N GLY A 54 9.04 1.85 -3.63
CA GLY A 54 10.22 2.02 -4.47
C GLY A 54 10.24 1.13 -5.71
N LYS A 55 9.17 0.38 -5.98
CA LYS A 55 9.06 -0.48 -7.16
C LYS A 55 8.43 0.26 -8.34
N ASN A 56 8.42 -0.42 -9.50
CA ASN A 56 7.77 0.03 -10.72
C ASN A 56 8.19 1.42 -11.21
N ILE A 57 9.50 1.72 -11.13
CA ILE A 57 10.06 2.97 -11.63
C ILE A 57 9.84 3.07 -13.15
N GLN A 58 9.17 4.13 -13.59
CA GLN A 58 8.85 4.43 -14.98
C GLN A 58 9.27 5.86 -15.33
N ASN A 59 9.81 6.06 -16.54
CA ASN A 59 10.10 7.39 -17.09
C ASN A 59 8.85 7.91 -17.81
N LEU A 60 8.36 9.10 -17.44
CA LEU A 60 7.15 9.70 -18.00
C LEU A 60 7.41 10.66 -19.16
N THR A 61 8.56 11.32 -19.20
CA THR A 61 8.80 12.39 -20.19
C THR A 61 9.83 12.02 -21.26
N ASN A 62 10.83 11.20 -20.92
CA ASN A 62 11.88 10.68 -21.82
C ASN A 62 12.17 11.57 -23.04
N HIS A 63 12.63 12.79 -22.79
CA HIS A 63 12.84 13.78 -23.84
C HIS A 63 14.21 14.45 -23.72
N PRO A 64 14.76 14.99 -24.82
CA PRO A 64 16.09 15.60 -24.80
C PRO A 64 16.15 16.97 -24.09
N ALA A 65 15.02 17.60 -23.78
CA ALA A 65 14.99 18.79 -22.94
C ALA A 65 15.07 18.40 -21.44
N ALA A 66 15.13 19.38 -20.54
CA ALA A 66 15.13 19.12 -19.10
C ALA A 66 13.74 19.42 -18.51
N ASP A 67 13.12 18.42 -17.90
CA ASP A 67 11.85 18.55 -17.20
C ASP A 67 12.05 18.73 -15.70
N PHE A 68 11.27 19.64 -15.13
CA PHE A 68 11.29 19.94 -13.71
C PHE A 68 9.87 20.12 -13.18
N SER A 69 9.68 19.83 -11.89
CA SER A 69 8.44 20.07 -11.14
C SER A 69 7.23 19.22 -11.59
N PRO A 70 7.27 17.90 -11.41
CA PRO A 70 6.07 17.08 -11.59
C PRO A 70 4.99 17.48 -10.58
N MET A 71 3.74 17.53 -11.03
CA MET A 71 2.57 17.71 -10.16
C MET A 71 1.53 16.63 -10.45
N PHE A 72 0.98 16.04 -9.39
CA PHE A 72 -0.13 15.11 -9.53
C PHE A 72 -1.42 15.89 -9.70
N SER A 73 -2.11 15.66 -10.81
CA SER A 73 -3.49 16.08 -10.94
C SER A 73 -4.37 15.21 -10.03
N PRO A 74 -5.31 15.78 -9.24
CA PRO A 74 -6.20 15.01 -8.37
C PRO A 74 -7.07 14.00 -9.14
N ASN A 75 -7.19 14.15 -10.47
CA ASN A 75 -7.98 13.29 -11.35
C ASN A 75 -7.13 12.35 -12.22
N GLY A 76 -5.81 12.30 -12.04
CA GLY A 76 -4.92 11.43 -12.81
C GLY A 76 -4.81 11.74 -14.32
N ARG A 77 -5.19 12.95 -14.75
CA ARG A 77 -5.01 13.46 -16.12
C ARG A 77 -4.02 14.60 -16.20
#